data_AF-A0A131Z710-F1
#
_entry.id   AF-A0A131Z710-F1
#
_cell.length_a   1.000
_cell.length_b   1.000
_cell.length_c   1.000
_cell.angle_alpha   90.00
_cell.angle_beta   90.00
_cell.angle_gamma   90.00
#
_symmetry.space_group_name_H-M   'P 1'
#
loop_
_entity.id
_entity.type
_entity.pdbx_description
1 polymer ?
#
loop_
_entity_poly.entity_id
_entity_poly.type
_entity_poly.pdbx_seq_one_letter_code
_entity_poly.pdbx_strand_id
1 'polypeptide(L)'
;VCTAGHGDGFVPCEGCVVCCVPLSCHCECVGRTGGCLSERLGEHRWNVDGAISGHLAVHCRDFGCRPLFGHTRVLARGRSGTARGIVEAREVLRRDGGCIGVASRALSGGECGFLSWGVRCR
;
A
#
# COMPACT_ATOMS: atom_id res chain seq x y z
N VAL A 1 11.67 -14.16 -5.17
CA VAL A 1 11.77 -13.97 -3.71
C VAL A 1 13.16 -13.41 -3.42
N CYS A 2 13.24 -12.44 -2.52
CA CYS A 2 14.44 -11.66 -2.19
C CYS A 2 15.61 -12.58 -1.76
N THR A 3 16.85 -12.29 -2.16
CA THR A 3 18.07 -13.00 -1.68
C THR A 3 18.71 -12.30 -0.48
N ALA A 4 18.27 -11.07 -0.18
CA ALA A 4 18.90 -10.19 0.81
C ALA A 4 18.65 -10.58 2.27
N GLY A 5 17.82 -11.61 2.55
CA GLY A 5 17.59 -12.12 3.91
C GLY A 5 17.26 -11.00 4.91
N HIS A 6 16.14 -10.30 4.71
CA HIS A 6 15.77 -9.20 5.62
C HIS A 6 15.55 -9.76 7.04
N GLY A 7 16.49 -9.49 7.95
CA GLY A 7 16.56 -10.11 9.27
C GLY A 7 15.28 -9.97 10.10
N ASP A 8 14.69 -8.77 10.13
CA ASP A 8 13.45 -8.44 10.85
C ASP A 8 12.32 -8.06 9.86
N GLY A 9 12.08 -8.90 8.85
CA GLY A 9 10.99 -8.67 7.91
C GLY A 9 9.64 -8.59 8.64
N PHE A 10 8.99 -7.43 8.63
CA PHE A 10 7.64 -7.25 9.22
C PHE A 10 6.61 -8.24 8.66
N VAL A 11 6.77 -8.59 7.38
CA VAL A 11 5.95 -9.52 6.63
C VAL A 11 6.84 -10.33 5.66
N PRO A 12 6.38 -11.49 5.16
CA PRO A 12 7.12 -12.28 4.19
C PRO A 12 7.50 -11.50 2.92
N CYS A 13 8.65 -11.86 2.33
CA CYS A 13 9.12 -11.27 1.08
C CYS A 13 8.17 -11.55 -0.08
N GLU A 14 7.41 -10.53 -0.47
CA GLU A 14 6.58 -10.55 -1.66
C GLU A 14 6.96 -9.42 -2.61
N GLY A 15 6.96 -9.69 -3.91
CA GLY A 15 7.22 -8.69 -4.94
C GLY A 15 6.03 -8.51 -5.85
N CYS A 16 6.00 -7.38 -6.56
CA CYS A 16 4.94 -7.10 -7.52
C CYS A 16 3.53 -7.12 -6.90
N VAL A 17 3.34 -6.40 -5.79
CA VAL A 17 2.10 -6.40 -5.00
C VAL A 17 1.53 -4.99 -4.79
N VAL A 18 0.22 -4.94 -4.56
CA VAL A 18 -0.48 -3.82 -3.91
C VAL A 18 -0.70 -4.22 -2.45
N CYS A 19 -0.32 -3.36 -1.52
CA CYS A 19 -0.37 -3.62 -0.09
C CYS A 19 -1.12 -2.51 0.66
N CYS A 20 -1.61 -2.82 1.84
CA CYS A 20 -2.20 -1.89 2.79
C CYS A 20 -1.50 -2.02 4.14
N VAL A 21 -1.00 -0.89 4.65
CA VAL A 21 -0.44 -0.76 6.01
C VAL A 21 -1.49 -0.07 6.88
N PRO A 22 -2.04 -0.74 7.90
CA PRO A 22 -2.94 -0.09 8.84
C PRO A 22 -2.17 0.79 9.83
N LEU A 23 -2.82 1.83 10.36
CA LEU A 23 -2.30 2.71 11.40
C LEU A 23 -3.12 2.57 12.69
N SER A 24 -2.53 3.00 13.82
CA SER A 24 -3.20 3.00 15.12
C SER A 24 -4.47 3.86 15.20
N CYS A 25 -4.65 4.82 14.29
CA CYS A 25 -5.86 5.65 14.16
C CYS A 25 -6.98 5.00 13.33
N HIS A 26 -6.81 3.74 12.90
CA HIS A 26 -7.70 3.03 11.96
C HIS A 26 -7.69 3.57 10.52
N CYS A 27 -6.91 4.62 10.23
CA CYS A 27 -6.58 4.96 8.86
C CYS A 27 -5.66 3.90 8.25
N GLU A 28 -5.63 3.83 6.92
CA GLU A 28 -4.82 2.90 6.16
C GLU A 28 -3.93 3.64 5.15
N CYS A 29 -2.78 3.06 4.84
CA CYS A 29 -1.91 3.51 3.76
C CYS A 29 -1.86 2.42 2.69
N VAL A 30 -2.51 2.66 1.55
CA VAL A 30 -2.42 1.77 0.40
C VAL A 30 -1.24 2.21 -0.47
N GLY A 31 -0.47 1.24 -0.94
CA GLY A 31 0.65 1.46 -1.82
C GLY A 31 0.93 0.28 -2.72
N ARG A 32 1.81 0.47 -3.71
CA ARG A 32 2.25 -0.57 -4.62
C ARG A 32 3.76 -0.69 -4.60
N THR A 33 4.26 -1.90 -4.79
CA THR A 33 5.69 -2.16 -4.97
C THR A 33 5.93 -3.08 -6.16
N GLY A 34 6.95 -2.76 -6.96
CA GLY A 34 7.49 -3.68 -7.97
C GLY A 34 8.53 -4.63 -7.39
N GLY A 35 9.32 -4.13 -6.43
CA GLY A 35 10.34 -4.87 -5.69
C GLY A 35 9.78 -5.54 -4.42
N CYS A 36 10.66 -5.80 -3.46
CA CYS A 36 10.33 -6.49 -2.22
C CYS A 36 9.45 -5.62 -1.30
N LEU A 37 8.36 -6.19 -0.79
CA LEU A 37 7.47 -5.55 0.18
C LEU A 37 8.19 -5.29 1.50
N SER A 38 8.91 -6.27 2.04
CA SER A 38 9.59 -6.14 3.33
C SER A 38 10.64 -5.02 3.30
N GLU A 39 11.40 -4.92 2.20
CA GLU A 39 12.33 -3.81 1.94
C GLU A 39 11.60 -2.46 1.91
N ARG A 40 10.49 -2.39 1.17
CA ARG A 40 9.67 -1.16 1.08
C ARG A 40 9.11 -0.73 2.43
N LEU A 41 8.69 -1.68 3.28
CA LEU A 41 8.25 -1.37 4.65
C LEU A 41 9.41 -0.88 5.53
N GLY A 42 10.61 -1.41 5.32
CA GLY A 42 11.84 -0.90 5.95
C GLY A 42 12.12 0.56 5.59
N GLU A 43 12.02 0.91 4.31
CA GLU A 43 12.14 2.30 3.84
C GLU A 43 11.08 3.21 4.49
N HIS A 44 9.84 2.73 4.57
CA HIS A 44 8.76 3.47 5.24
C HIS A 44 9.05 3.68 6.73
N ARG A 45 9.56 2.68 7.44
CA ARG A 45 9.98 2.80 8.84
C ARG A 45 11.06 3.88 8.98
N TRP A 46 12.11 3.84 8.16
CA TRP A 46 13.18 4.84 8.17
C TRP A 46 12.64 6.27 7.94
N ASN A 47 11.70 6.42 7.01
CA ASN A 47 11.07 7.71 6.74
C ASN A 47 10.17 8.19 7.88
N VAL A 48 9.50 7.30 8.59
CA VAL A 48 8.66 7.66 9.74
C VAL A 48 9.52 8.03 10.94
N ASP A 49 10.57 7.26 11.22
CA ASP A 49 11.40 7.44 12.42
C ASP A 49 12.43 8.58 12.27
N GLY A 50 12.87 8.87 11.04
CA GLY A 50 13.98 9.80 10.78
C GLY A 50 13.65 10.94 9.81
N ALA A 51 13.49 10.63 8.52
CA ALA A 51 13.49 11.65 7.46
C ALA A 51 12.19 12.48 7.36
N ILE A 52 11.09 12.00 7.95
CA ILE A 52 9.73 12.54 7.85
C ILE A 52 9.33 12.85 6.40
N SER A 53 9.40 11.84 5.53
CA SER A 53 9.06 11.99 4.11
C SER A 53 7.88 11.10 3.69
N GLY A 54 7.02 11.65 2.82
CA GLY A 54 5.83 10.99 2.30
C GLY A 54 4.61 11.04 3.23
N HIS A 55 3.44 10.71 2.66
CA HIS A 55 2.14 10.81 3.36
C HIS A 55 2.10 10.06 4.70
N LEU A 56 2.70 8.87 4.76
CA LEU A 56 2.72 8.06 5.97
C LEU A 56 3.48 8.77 7.11
N ALA A 57 4.68 9.28 6.84
CA ALA A 57 5.49 9.93 7.85
C ALA A 57 4.89 11.27 8.30
N VAL A 58 4.36 12.06 7.35
CA VAL A 58 3.66 13.31 7.65
C VAL A 58 2.44 13.07 8.54
N HIS A 59 1.62 12.06 8.22
CA HIS A 59 0.46 11.72 9.04
C HIS A 59 0.87 11.25 10.45
N CYS A 60 1.92 10.42 10.56
CA CYS A 60 2.39 9.97 11.87
C CYS A 60 2.94 11.14 12.72
N ARG A 61 3.63 12.10 12.11
CA ARG A 61 4.09 13.32 12.78
C ARG A 61 2.93 14.18 13.26
N ASP A 62 1.96 14.46 12.38
CA ASP A 62 0.91 15.44 12.66
C ASP A 62 -0.15 14.90 13.63
N PHE A 63 -0.42 13.59 13.60
CA PHE A 63 -1.47 12.95 14.41
C PHE A 63 -0.93 12.04 15.52
N GLY A 64 0.39 11.91 15.68
CA GLY A 64 1.02 11.03 16.69
C GLY A 64 0.71 9.53 16.50
N CYS A 65 0.21 9.15 15.33
CA CYS A 65 -0.20 7.79 15.00
C CYS A 65 1.00 6.93 14.63
N ARG A 66 0.85 5.60 14.73
CA ARG A 66 1.93 4.67 14.39
C ARG A 66 1.50 3.70 13.28
N PRO A 67 2.36 3.43 12.29
CA PRO A 67 2.12 2.39 11.31
C PRO A 67 2.29 1.01 11.94
N LEU A 68 1.34 0.12 11.67
CA LEU A 68 1.34 -1.26 12.15
C LEU A 68 1.93 -2.17 11.07
N PHE A 69 3.24 -2.04 10.80
CA PHE A 69 3.89 -2.72 9.67
C PHE A 69 3.75 -4.24 9.69
N GLY A 70 3.75 -4.89 10.87
CA GLY A 70 3.52 -6.33 11.00
C GLY A 70 2.10 -6.78 10.62
N HIS A 71 1.16 -5.86 10.51
CA HIS A 71 -0.22 -6.10 10.07
C HIS A 71 -0.45 -5.69 8.61
N THR A 72 0.63 -5.48 7.84
CA THR A 72 0.52 -5.17 6.41
C THR A 72 -0.14 -6.31 5.66
N ARG A 73 -1.15 -6.00 4.85
CA ARG A 73 -1.88 -6.98 4.03
C ARG A 73 -1.56 -6.79 2.56
N VAL A 74 -1.41 -7.90 1.83
CA VAL A 74 -1.36 -7.90 0.36
C VAL A 74 -2.79 -7.88 -0.16
N LEU A 75 -3.16 -6.80 -0.86
CA LEU A 75 -4.49 -6.63 -1.45
C LEU A 75 -4.59 -7.31 -2.83
N ALA A 76 -3.51 -7.23 -3.61
CA ALA A 76 -3.44 -7.86 -4.94
C ALA A 76 -2.00 -8.14 -5.35
N ARG A 77 -1.84 -9.09 -6.27
CA ARG A 77 -0.57 -9.46 -6.89
C ARG A 77 -0.66 -9.27 -8.39
N GLY A 78 0.42 -8.82 -9.02
CA GLY A 78 0.47 -8.72 -10.48
C GLY A 78 1.77 -8.12 -10.97
N ARG A 79 2.36 -8.68 -12.03
CA ARG A 79 3.65 -8.20 -12.58
C ARG A 79 3.54 -6.86 -13.31
N SER A 80 2.37 -6.58 -13.90
CA SER A 80 2.11 -5.34 -14.61
C SER A 80 2.03 -4.15 -13.65
N GLY A 81 2.94 -3.20 -13.80
CA GLY A 81 2.94 -1.96 -13.03
C GLY A 81 1.67 -1.13 -13.26
N THR A 82 1.13 -1.15 -14.49
CA THR A 82 -0.14 -0.53 -14.87
C THR A 82 -1.31 -1.16 -14.13
N ALA A 83 -1.42 -2.50 -14.16
CA ALA A 83 -2.49 -3.21 -13.48
C ALA A 83 -2.46 -2.97 -11.96
N ARG A 84 -1.27 -3.02 -11.34
CA ARG A 84 -1.11 -2.68 -9.92
C ARG A 84 -1.53 -1.24 -9.61
N GLY A 85 -1.24 -0.28 -10.49
CA GLY A 85 -1.67 1.11 -10.32
C GLY A 85 -3.19 1.28 -10.40
N ILE A 86 -3.86 0.54 -11.28
CA ILE A 86 -5.33 0.55 -11.37
C ILE A 86 -5.94 -0.05 -10.10
N VAL A 87 -5.39 -1.17 -9.62
CA VAL A 87 -5.87 -1.81 -8.39
C VAL A 87 -5.62 -0.93 -7.17
N GLU A 88 -4.43 -0.34 -7.05
CA GLU A 88 -4.10 0.60 -5.97
C GLU A 88 -5.07 1.80 -5.96
N ALA A 89 -5.27 2.46 -7.10
CA ALA A 89 -6.19 3.60 -7.20
C ALA A 89 -7.62 3.22 -6.78
N ARG A 90 -8.12 2.07 -7.26
CA ARG A 90 -9.42 1.55 -6.85
C ARG A 90 -9.48 1.31 -5.33
N GLU A 91 -8.45 0.72 -4.74
CA GLU A 91 -8.42 0.41 -3.32
C GLU A 91 -8.34 1.68 -2.46
N VAL A 92 -7.63 2.72 -2.90
CA VAL A 92 -7.65 4.04 -2.24
C VAL A 92 -9.05 4.66 -2.30
N LEU A 93 -9.66 4.71 -3.48
CA LEU A 93 -10.97 5.36 -3.68
C LEU A 93 -12.11 4.67 -2.90
N ARG A 94 -12.03 3.34 -2.72
CA ARG A 94 -13.02 2.56 -1.97
C ARG A 94 -13.02 2.80 -0.47
N ARG A 95 -11.97 3.42 0.07
CA ARG A 95 -11.80 3.63 1.51
C ARG A 95 -12.37 4.96 2.00
N ASP A 96 -12.98 5.74 1.12
CA ASP A 96 -13.77 6.95 1.42
C ASP A 96 -13.15 7.87 2.49
N GLY A 97 -11.89 8.28 2.27
CA GLY A 97 -11.15 9.15 3.20
C GLY A 97 -10.43 8.42 4.35
N GLY A 98 -10.69 7.13 4.56
CA GLY A 98 -9.95 6.27 5.48
C GLY A 98 -8.53 5.91 5.01
N CYS A 99 -8.14 6.31 3.80
CA CYS A 99 -6.79 6.13 3.28
C CYS A 99 -5.99 7.44 3.32
N ILE A 100 -4.82 7.44 3.95
CA ILE A 100 -3.95 8.64 4.08
C ILE A 100 -3.19 8.97 2.79
N GLY A 101 -3.12 8.02 1.85
CA GLY A 101 -2.46 8.17 0.56
C GLY A 101 -3.42 8.65 -0.52
N VAL A 102 -2.86 9.21 -1.59
CA VAL A 102 -3.61 9.64 -2.77
C VAL A 102 -3.49 8.57 -3.86
N ALA A 103 -4.60 8.29 -4.55
CA ALA A 103 -4.63 7.35 -5.66
C ALA A 103 -3.62 7.76 -6.74
N SER A 104 -2.76 6.85 -7.19
CA SER A 104 -1.76 7.17 -8.22
C SER A 104 -2.36 7.46 -9.60
N ARG A 105 -3.66 7.17 -9.77
CA ARG A 105 -4.43 7.42 -10.99
C ARG A 105 -5.83 7.89 -10.61
N ALA A 106 -6.36 8.82 -11.38
CA ALA A 106 -7.78 9.12 -11.32
C ALA A 106 -8.57 7.98 -11.98
N LEU A 107 -9.55 7.44 -11.27
CA LEU A 107 -10.55 6.53 -11.81
C LEU A 107 -11.92 7.18 -11.62
N SER A 108 -12.73 7.15 -12.67
CA SER A 108 -14.14 7.52 -12.55
C SER A 108 -14.92 6.49 -11.72
N GLY A 109 -16.09 6.90 -11.22
CA GLY A 109 -17.01 5.97 -10.54
C GLY A 109 -17.40 4.78 -11.43
N GLY A 110 -17.57 5.02 -12.74
CA GLY A 110 -17.86 3.98 -13.73
C GLY A 110 -16.74 2.95 -13.85
N GLU A 111 -15.48 3.38 -13.90
CA GLU A 111 -14.31 2.48 -13.94
C GLU A 111 -14.16 1.69 -12.64
N CYS A 112 -14.34 2.34 -11.48
CA CYS A 112 -14.36 1.65 -10.18
C CYS A 112 -15.48 0.60 -10.09
N GLY A 113 -16.66 0.92 -10.65
CA GLY A 113 -17.78 -0.01 -10.77
C GLY A 113 -17.48 -1.17 -11.72
N PHE A 114 -16.92 -0.91 -12.89
CA PHE A 114 -16.53 -1.96 -13.84
C PHE A 114 -15.55 -2.96 -13.21
N LEU A 115 -14.55 -2.46 -12.48
CA LEU A 115 -13.59 -3.31 -11.77
C LEU A 115 -14.23 -4.11 -10.62
N SER A 116 -15.32 -3.60 -10.02
CA SER A 116 -16.07 -4.32 -8.97
C SER A 116 -16.91 -5.46 -9.52
N TRP A 117 -17.37 -5.32 -10.76
CA TRP A 117 -18.30 -6.22 -11.44
C TRP A 117 -17.69 -7.56 -11.88
N GLY A 118 -16.39 -7.77 -11.67
CA GLY A 118 -15.76 -9.08 -11.74
C GLY A 118 -16.08 -9.83 -13.04
N VAL A 119 -15.66 -9.30 -14.19
CA VAL A 119 -15.76 -10.03 -15.45
C VAL A 119 -14.84 -11.24 -15.36
N ARG A 120 -15.38 -12.41 -15.00
CA ARG A 120 -14.68 -13.68 -15.11
C ARG A 120 -14.65 -14.06 -16.58
N CYS A 121 -13.60 -13.65 -17.29
CA CYS A 121 -13.28 -14.28 -18.56
C CYS A 121 -12.94 -15.75 -18.26
N ARG A 122 -13.77 -16.67 -18.78
CA ARG A 122 -13.48 -18.11 -18.83
C ARG A 122 -12.39 -18.39 -19.86
#